data_AF-A0A940A873-F1
#
_entry.id   AF-A0A940A873-F1
#
_cell.length_a   1.000
_cell.length_b   1.000
_cell.length_c   1.000
_cell.angle_alpha   90.00
_cell.angle_beta   90.00
_cell.angle_gamma   90.00
#
_symmetry.space_group_name_H-M   'P 1'
#
loop_
_entity.id
_entity.type
_entity.pdbx_description
1 polymer ?
#
loop_
_entity_poly.entity_id
_entity_poly.type
_entity_poly.pdbx_seq_one_letter_code
_entity_poly.pdbx_strand_id
1 'polypeptide(L)'
;DFCGAETQGSIAYLIETAMERVLRRAGLKDRRVVSLVTRVEVAADDPAFSAPTKPVGPYYKEIPSDGATYREDSAGRGWRKVVASPKPLVINNIDLIERLAREGNIVVAVGGGGIPVVDQADGRKGVEAVIDKDLACALAAVRMRADEFYILTDVPKVYVNFRKPGEKALDSVTLTEAQEYLAEGQFAEGSMAPKVRAAISFVQNSGGECIITEAGQLGNPTCGTRITK
;
A
#
# COMPACT_ATOMS: atom_id res chain seq x y z
N ASP A 1 -12.10 3.75 -11.18
CA ASP A 1 -10.82 3.82 -11.91
C ASP A 1 -10.39 5.27 -12.21
N PHE A 2 -11.21 6.09 -12.87
CA PHE A 2 -10.88 7.45 -13.32
C PHE A 2 -10.44 8.39 -12.18
N CYS A 3 -11.20 8.47 -11.09
CA CYS A 3 -10.78 9.26 -9.91
C CYS A 3 -9.46 8.75 -9.30
N GLY A 4 -9.15 7.45 -9.46
CA GLY A 4 -7.85 6.89 -9.11
C GLY A 4 -6.72 7.48 -9.97
N ALA A 5 -6.96 7.67 -11.27
CA ALA A 5 -6.00 8.33 -12.16
C ALA A 5 -5.81 9.81 -11.82
N GLU A 6 -6.89 10.54 -11.54
CA GLU A 6 -6.83 11.94 -11.12
C GLU A 6 -6.07 12.12 -9.79
N THR A 7 -6.32 11.24 -8.82
CA THR A 7 -5.62 11.28 -7.53
C THR A 7 -4.14 10.92 -7.67
N GLN A 8 -3.78 10.01 -8.59
CA GLN A 8 -2.36 9.77 -8.90
C GLN A 8 -1.68 11.04 -9.40
N GLY A 9 -2.24 11.73 -10.39
CA GLY A 9 -1.64 12.95 -10.94
C GLY A 9 -1.56 14.11 -9.93
N SER A 10 -2.63 14.35 -9.18
CA SER A 10 -2.67 15.45 -8.19
C SER A 10 -1.72 15.23 -7.01
N ILE A 11 -1.66 14.00 -6.46
CA ILE A 11 -0.75 13.67 -5.35
C ILE A 11 0.71 13.64 -5.85
N ALA A 12 0.95 13.07 -7.03
CA ALA A 12 2.25 13.07 -7.69
C ALA A 12 2.83 14.47 -7.82
N TYR A 13 2.03 15.41 -8.34
CA TYR A 13 2.44 16.80 -8.48
C TYR A 13 2.92 17.43 -7.15
N LEU A 14 2.20 17.17 -6.06
CA LEU A 14 2.58 17.66 -4.73
C LEU A 14 3.89 17.03 -4.24
N ILE A 15 4.06 15.71 -4.42
CA ILE A 15 5.27 14.98 -4.04
C ILE A 15 6.47 15.49 -4.84
N GLU A 16 6.35 15.57 -6.17
CA GLU A 16 7.42 16.08 -7.05
C GLU A 16 7.83 17.49 -6.63
N THR A 17 6.86 18.40 -6.49
CA THR A 17 7.11 19.80 -6.11
C THR A 17 7.85 19.91 -4.78
N ALA A 18 7.46 19.11 -3.78
CA ALA A 18 8.09 19.12 -2.47
C ALA A 18 9.51 18.51 -2.51
N MET A 19 9.65 17.36 -3.16
CA MET A 19 10.92 16.64 -3.27
C MET A 19 11.96 17.42 -4.06
N GLU A 20 11.58 18.06 -5.17
CA GLU A 20 12.49 18.90 -5.95
C GLU A 20 13.07 20.05 -5.11
N ARG A 21 12.26 20.68 -4.26
CA ARG A 21 12.73 21.74 -3.35
C ARG A 21 13.76 21.21 -2.36
N VAL A 22 13.52 20.03 -1.80
CA VAL A 22 14.45 19.38 -0.86
C VAL A 22 15.76 19.02 -1.57
N LEU A 23 15.69 18.39 -2.74
CA LEU A 23 16.85 17.99 -3.54
C LEU A 23 17.70 19.20 -3.93
N ARG A 24 17.07 20.29 -4.39
CA ARG A 24 17.77 21.53 -4.74
C ARG A 24 18.50 22.14 -3.55
N ARG A 25 17.86 22.20 -2.37
CA ARG A 25 18.49 22.70 -1.14
C ARG A 25 19.66 21.82 -0.67
N ALA A 26 19.58 20.51 -0.95
CA ALA A 26 20.65 19.56 -0.66
C ALA A 26 21.76 19.54 -1.74
N GLY A 27 21.69 20.38 -2.78
CA GLY A 27 22.67 20.41 -3.87
C GLY A 27 22.52 19.27 -4.89
N LEU A 28 21.47 18.45 -4.80
CA LEU A 28 21.22 17.27 -5.64
C LEU A 28 20.36 17.62 -6.87
N LYS A 29 20.75 18.67 -7.60
CA LYS A 29 19.95 19.26 -8.69
C LYS A 29 19.77 18.38 -9.93
N ASP A 30 20.64 17.38 -10.11
CA ASP A 30 20.62 16.50 -11.29
C ASP A 30 19.69 15.29 -11.10
N ARG A 31 19.26 15.01 -9.87
CA ARG A 31 18.33 13.92 -9.57
C ARG A 31 16.91 14.34 -9.89
N ARG A 32 16.27 13.64 -10.82
CA ARG A 32 14.88 13.91 -11.24
C ARG A 32 13.90 13.18 -10.35
N VAL A 33 12.74 13.81 -10.13
CA VAL A 33 11.55 13.17 -9.57
C VAL A 33 10.55 13.03 -10.72
N VAL A 34 10.05 11.83 -10.98
CA VAL A 34 9.17 11.55 -12.12
C VAL A 34 8.00 10.70 -11.66
N SER A 35 6.79 11.08 -12.01
CA SER A 35 5.59 10.32 -11.70
C SER A 35 5.04 9.57 -12.91
N LEU A 36 4.60 8.33 -12.67
CA LEU A 36 3.99 7.49 -13.68
C LEU A 36 2.57 7.09 -13.28
N VAL A 37 1.60 7.43 -14.13
CA VAL A 37 0.25 6.89 -14.03
C VAL A 37 0.35 5.36 -14.15
N THR A 38 -0.10 4.67 -13.11
CA THR A 38 0.12 3.25 -12.93
C THR A 38 -1.21 2.52 -12.88
N ARG A 39 -1.37 1.57 -13.81
CA ARG A 39 -2.44 0.58 -13.84
C ARG A 39 -1.94 -0.72 -13.23
N VAL A 40 -2.84 -1.44 -12.56
CA VAL A 40 -2.55 -2.71 -11.90
C VAL A 40 -3.63 -3.71 -12.26
N GLU A 41 -3.20 -4.82 -12.83
CA GLU A 41 -4.09 -5.91 -13.24
C GLU A 41 -4.58 -6.69 -12.03
N VAL A 42 -5.85 -7.07 -12.08
CA VAL A 42 -6.54 -7.89 -11.09
C VAL A 42 -7.32 -8.99 -11.81
N ALA A 43 -7.60 -10.10 -11.13
CA ALA A 43 -8.38 -11.19 -11.73
C ALA A 43 -9.83 -10.74 -11.96
N ALA A 44 -10.39 -10.99 -13.14
CA ALA A 44 -11.78 -10.63 -13.43
C ALA A 44 -12.79 -11.41 -12.56
N ASP A 45 -12.39 -12.60 -12.10
CA ASP A 45 -13.13 -13.51 -11.22
C ASP A 45 -12.66 -13.44 -9.76
N ASP A 46 -11.94 -12.38 -9.36
CA ASP A 46 -11.51 -12.22 -7.96
C ASP A 46 -12.74 -12.23 -7.02
N PRO A 47 -12.77 -13.11 -5.99
CA PRO A 47 -13.89 -13.21 -5.07
C PRO A 47 -14.28 -11.88 -4.40
N ALA A 48 -13.34 -10.94 -4.27
CA ALA A 48 -13.58 -9.62 -3.70
C ALA A 48 -14.65 -8.81 -4.45
N PHE A 49 -14.90 -9.09 -5.73
CA PHE A 49 -15.99 -8.46 -6.48
C PHE A 49 -17.38 -8.88 -5.98
N SER A 50 -17.51 -10.13 -5.54
CA SER A 50 -18.76 -10.66 -4.97
C SER A 50 -18.95 -10.29 -3.49
N ALA A 51 -17.87 -9.98 -2.79
CA ALA A 51 -17.86 -9.68 -1.35
C ALA A 51 -17.05 -8.41 -1.05
N PRO A 52 -17.54 -7.21 -1.40
CA PRO A 52 -16.82 -5.96 -1.18
C PRO A 52 -16.64 -5.68 0.32
N THR A 53 -15.42 -5.32 0.71
CA THR A 53 -15.03 -5.09 2.12
C THR A 53 -14.34 -3.75 2.35
N LYS A 54 -13.77 -3.11 1.32
CA LYS A 54 -12.89 -1.96 1.49
C LYS A 54 -13.71 -0.68 1.62
N PRO A 55 -13.66 0.02 2.76
CA PRO A 55 -14.47 1.21 2.97
C PRO A 55 -13.87 2.42 2.23
N VAL A 56 -14.72 3.15 1.52
CA VAL A 56 -14.40 4.36 0.72
C VAL A 56 -15.37 5.49 1.03
N GLY A 57 -14.97 6.71 0.72
CA GLY A 57 -15.81 7.89 0.93
C GLY A 57 -16.08 8.24 2.41
N PRO A 58 -17.02 9.16 2.67
CA PRO A 58 -17.33 9.67 4.02
C PRO A 58 -18.17 8.68 4.84
N TYR A 59 -18.34 8.99 6.13
CA TYR A 59 -19.29 8.30 7.01
C TYR A 59 -20.71 8.85 6.82
N TYR A 60 -21.68 7.96 6.85
CA TYR A 60 -23.11 8.26 6.75
C TYR A 60 -23.84 7.80 8.02
N LYS A 61 -24.80 8.60 8.49
CA LYS A 61 -25.67 8.20 9.63
C LYS A 61 -26.68 7.13 9.22
N GLU A 62 -27.18 7.23 8.00
CA GLU A 62 -28.14 6.31 7.38
C GLU A 62 -27.61 5.90 6.01
N ILE A 63 -27.94 4.69 5.55
CA ILE A 63 -27.49 4.18 4.25
C ILE A 63 -28.18 4.98 3.13
N PRO A 64 -27.42 5.62 2.22
CA PRO A 64 -27.98 6.26 1.03
C PRO A 64 -28.69 5.27 0.10
N SER A 65 -29.79 5.71 -0.52
CA SER A 65 -30.52 4.93 -1.53
C SER A 65 -29.91 5.07 -2.93
N ASP A 66 -28.61 4.78 -3.08
CA ASP A 66 -27.86 4.89 -4.34
C ASP A 66 -27.53 3.53 -4.99
N GLY A 67 -27.93 2.43 -4.34
CA GLY A 67 -27.68 1.06 -4.82
C GLY A 67 -26.26 0.55 -4.57
N ALA A 68 -25.39 1.32 -3.91
CA ALA A 68 -24.08 0.85 -3.50
C ALA A 68 -24.16 -0.02 -2.24
N THR A 69 -23.10 -0.80 -1.99
CA THR A 69 -22.98 -1.60 -0.77
C THR A 69 -22.38 -0.76 0.36
N TYR A 70 -22.97 -0.83 1.55
CA TYR A 70 -22.49 -0.15 2.75
C TYR A 70 -22.24 -1.15 3.87
N ARG A 71 -21.28 -0.85 4.74
CA ARG A 71 -21.05 -1.56 6.00
C ARG A 71 -20.92 -0.58 7.15
N GLU A 72 -21.39 -1.00 8.31
CA GLU A 72 -21.21 -0.24 9.55
C GLU A 72 -19.74 -0.33 10.01
N ASP A 73 -19.21 0.80 10.45
CA ASP A 73 -17.86 0.89 10.99
C ASP A 73 -17.79 0.21 12.36
N SER A 74 -16.75 -0.60 12.58
CA SER A 74 -16.60 -1.36 13.81
C SER A 74 -16.40 -0.50 15.07
N ALA A 75 -16.03 0.78 14.92
CA ALA A 75 -15.96 1.74 16.00
C ALA A 75 -17.24 2.57 16.18
N GLY A 76 -18.34 2.19 15.52
CA GLY A 76 -19.65 2.83 15.69
C GLY A 76 -19.75 4.24 15.09
N ARG A 77 -18.89 4.59 14.13
CA ARG A 77 -18.87 5.92 13.49
C ARG A 77 -19.95 6.11 12.42
N GLY A 78 -20.79 5.09 12.19
CA GLY A 78 -21.82 5.06 11.16
C GLY A 78 -21.45 4.15 9.99
N TRP A 79 -22.10 4.36 8.85
CA TRP A 79 -21.98 3.55 7.64
C TRP A 79 -20.95 4.11 6.67
N ARG A 80 -20.20 3.26 5.98
CA ARG A 80 -19.36 3.64 4.83
C ARG A 80 -19.66 2.79 3.62
N LYS A 81 -19.59 3.42 2.44
CA LYS A 81 -19.62 2.70 1.17
C LYS A 81 -18.44 1.73 1.14
N VAL A 82 -18.67 0.49 0.75
CA VAL A 82 -17.62 -0.51 0.54
C VAL A 82 -17.51 -0.87 -0.93
N VAL A 83 -16.28 -1.11 -1.38
CA VAL A 83 -15.96 -1.55 -2.74
C VAL A 83 -15.08 -2.79 -2.69
N ALA A 84 -14.97 -3.45 -3.84
CA ALA A 84 -14.08 -4.60 -4.01
C ALA A 84 -12.62 -4.18 -3.75
N SER A 85 -11.87 -5.08 -3.12
CA SER A 85 -10.42 -4.95 -2.93
C SER A 85 -9.70 -6.21 -3.41
N PRO A 86 -9.68 -6.44 -4.74
CA PRO A 86 -9.04 -7.60 -5.34
C PRO A 86 -7.53 -7.56 -5.15
N LYS A 87 -6.90 -8.73 -5.27
CA LYS A 87 -5.44 -8.85 -5.13
C LYS A 87 -4.74 -8.31 -6.38
N PRO A 88 -3.66 -7.52 -6.23
CA PRO A 88 -2.86 -7.08 -7.37
C PRO A 88 -2.10 -8.26 -7.98
N LEU A 89 -2.13 -8.39 -9.30
CA LEU A 89 -1.45 -9.46 -10.04
C LEU A 89 -0.24 -8.94 -10.84
N VAL A 90 -0.43 -7.86 -11.60
CA VAL A 90 0.60 -7.32 -12.49
C VAL A 90 0.59 -5.80 -12.44
N ILE A 91 1.76 -5.19 -12.27
CA ILE A 91 1.95 -3.75 -12.41
C ILE A 91 2.40 -3.46 -13.83
N ASN A 92 1.57 -2.77 -14.60
CA ASN A 92 1.74 -2.72 -16.06
C ASN A 92 3.04 -2.09 -16.55
N ASN A 93 3.54 -1.08 -15.83
CA ASN A 93 4.73 -0.33 -16.22
C ASN A 93 5.94 -0.67 -15.35
N ILE A 94 5.95 -1.84 -14.69
CA ILE A 94 6.96 -2.15 -13.66
C ILE A 94 8.39 -2.13 -14.20
N ASP A 95 8.62 -2.66 -15.40
CA ASP A 95 9.95 -2.68 -16.02
C ASP A 95 10.47 -1.27 -16.35
N LEU A 96 9.55 -0.35 -16.70
CA LEU A 96 9.89 1.06 -16.95
C LEU A 96 10.18 1.79 -15.63
N ILE A 97 9.36 1.56 -14.59
CA ILE A 97 9.59 2.08 -13.25
C ILE A 97 10.96 1.63 -12.74
N GLU A 98 11.29 0.35 -12.88
CA GLU A 98 12.58 -0.21 -12.49
C GLU A 98 13.74 0.47 -13.22
N ARG A 99 13.65 0.57 -14.54
CA ARG A 99 14.69 1.18 -15.37
C ARG A 99 14.97 2.62 -14.97
N LEU A 100 13.93 3.44 -14.85
CA LEU A 100 14.06 4.84 -14.45
C LEU A 100 14.68 4.97 -13.05
N ALA A 101 14.30 4.11 -12.10
CA ALA A 101 14.88 4.10 -10.77
C ALA A 101 16.38 3.72 -10.80
N ARG A 102 16.76 2.71 -11.59
CA ARG A 102 18.16 2.27 -11.75
C ARG A 102 19.03 3.31 -12.46
N GLU A 103 18.45 4.15 -13.31
CA GLU A 103 19.12 5.31 -13.92
C GLU A 103 19.37 6.47 -12.94
N GLY A 104 18.96 6.33 -11.68
CA GLY A 104 19.22 7.31 -10.61
C GLY A 104 18.08 8.28 -10.35
N ASN A 105 16.92 8.10 -11.00
CA ASN A 105 15.73 8.93 -10.76
C ASN A 105 14.99 8.50 -9.49
N ILE A 106 14.16 9.39 -8.96
CA ILE A 106 13.15 9.07 -7.93
C ILE A 106 11.81 8.92 -8.65
N VAL A 107 11.24 7.72 -8.65
CA VAL A 107 10.02 7.42 -9.38
C VAL A 107 8.84 7.34 -8.42
N VAL A 108 7.80 8.14 -8.66
CA VAL A 108 6.53 8.08 -7.94
C VAL A 108 5.55 7.27 -8.78
N ALA A 109 5.11 6.12 -8.26
CA ALA A 109 4.26 5.19 -8.99
C ALA A 109 3.28 4.48 -8.04
N VAL A 110 2.38 3.66 -8.60
CA VAL A 110 1.42 2.83 -7.85
C VAL A 110 0.56 3.65 -6.87
N GLY A 111 0.31 4.94 -7.19
CA GLY A 111 -0.43 5.83 -6.30
C GLY A 111 -1.85 5.28 -6.03
N GLY A 112 -2.22 5.26 -4.75
CA GLY A 112 -3.49 4.67 -4.29
C GLY A 112 -3.61 3.16 -4.44
N GLY A 113 -2.50 2.44 -4.72
CA GLY A 113 -2.51 1.02 -5.06
C GLY A 113 -2.57 0.73 -6.56
N GLY A 114 -2.64 1.77 -7.40
CA GLY A 114 -2.79 1.65 -8.84
C GLY A 114 -4.24 1.70 -9.32
N ILE A 115 -4.42 2.00 -10.60
CA ILE A 115 -5.74 1.98 -11.26
C ILE A 115 -6.06 0.52 -11.59
N PRO A 116 -7.09 -0.09 -10.99
CA PRO A 116 -7.43 -1.48 -11.23
C PRO A 116 -7.93 -1.69 -12.65
N VAL A 117 -7.36 -2.69 -13.33
CA VAL A 117 -7.76 -3.10 -14.66
C VAL A 117 -7.87 -4.62 -14.74
N VAL A 118 -8.72 -5.13 -15.63
CA VAL A 118 -8.76 -6.54 -16.00
C VAL A 118 -8.20 -6.72 -17.41
N ASP A 119 -7.50 -7.83 -17.63
CA ASP A 119 -6.99 -8.19 -18.96
C ASP A 119 -8.14 -8.74 -19.83
N GLN A 120 -8.20 -8.28 -21.08
CA GLN A 120 -9.21 -8.64 -22.07
C GLN A 120 -8.54 -8.85 -23.44
N ALA A 121 -9.24 -9.48 -24.38
CA ALA A 121 -8.69 -9.83 -25.68
C ALA A 121 -8.16 -8.64 -26.51
N ASP A 122 -8.76 -7.45 -26.33
CA ASP A 122 -8.42 -6.22 -27.04
C ASP A 122 -7.61 -5.22 -26.21
N GLY A 123 -7.22 -5.59 -24.98
CA GLY A 123 -6.41 -4.76 -24.11
C GLY A 123 -6.87 -4.83 -22.65
N ARG A 124 -6.81 -3.70 -21.95
CA ARG A 124 -7.09 -3.63 -20.51
C ARG A 124 -8.25 -2.71 -20.24
N LYS A 125 -9.23 -3.22 -19.48
CA LYS A 125 -10.44 -2.48 -19.11
C LYS A 125 -10.39 -2.07 -17.65
N GLY A 126 -10.65 -0.80 -17.38
CA GLY A 126 -10.80 -0.28 -16.01
C GLY A 126 -11.99 -0.92 -15.30
N VAL A 127 -11.83 -1.18 -14.00
CA VAL A 127 -12.89 -1.71 -13.13
C VAL A 127 -13.04 -0.86 -11.88
N GLU A 128 -14.23 -0.86 -11.28
CA GLU A 128 -14.46 -0.18 -10.02
C GLU A 128 -14.01 -1.06 -8.85
N ALA A 129 -12.79 -0.81 -8.38
CA ALA A 129 -12.22 -1.45 -7.21
C ALA A 129 -11.20 -0.54 -6.54
N VAL A 130 -10.75 -0.91 -5.34
CA VAL A 130 -9.61 -0.28 -4.67
C VAL A 130 -8.61 -1.36 -4.29
N ILE A 131 -7.45 -1.33 -4.93
CA ILE A 131 -6.35 -2.25 -4.62
C ILE A 131 -5.69 -1.78 -3.33
N ASP A 132 -5.34 -2.74 -2.46
CA ASP A 132 -4.58 -2.41 -1.27
C ASP A 132 -3.18 -1.90 -1.65
N LYS A 133 -2.89 -0.64 -1.28
CA LYS A 133 -1.64 0.04 -1.63
C LYS A 133 -0.40 -0.65 -1.07
N ASP A 134 -0.49 -1.23 0.13
CA ASP A 134 0.67 -1.84 0.78
C ASP A 134 0.99 -3.15 0.04
N LEU A 135 -0.01 -3.95 -0.33
CA LEU A 135 0.16 -5.15 -1.16
C LEU A 135 0.63 -4.83 -2.59
N ALA A 136 0.11 -3.78 -3.22
CA ALA A 136 0.53 -3.37 -4.56
C ALA A 136 1.99 -2.89 -4.55
N CYS A 137 2.40 -2.12 -3.54
CA CYS A 137 3.80 -1.71 -3.36
C CYS A 137 4.72 -2.90 -3.06
N ALA A 138 4.27 -3.88 -2.26
CA ALA A 138 5.02 -5.11 -2.03
C ALA A 138 5.24 -5.88 -3.34
N LEU A 139 4.21 -6.03 -4.17
CA LEU A 139 4.33 -6.63 -5.50
C LEU A 139 5.34 -5.85 -6.36
N ALA A 140 5.28 -4.51 -6.36
CA ALA A 140 6.24 -3.67 -7.08
C ALA A 140 7.68 -3.94 -6.64
N ALA A 141 7.92 -3.92 -5.32
CA ALA A 141 9.22 -4.13 -4.72
C ALA A 141 9.79 -5.52 -5.03
N VAL A 142 8.97 -6.58 -4.97
CA VAL A 142 9.37 -7.94 -5.39
C VAL A 142 9.78 -7.97 -6.85
N ARG A 143 8.97 -7.39 -7.75
CA ARG A 143 9.22 -7.43 -9.20
C ARG A 143 10.46 -6.64 -9.59
N MET A 144 10.71 -5.51 -8.92
CA MET A 144 11.91 -4.67 -9.10
C MET A 144 13.15 -5.23 -8.40
N ARG A 145 13.03 -6.32 -7.64
CA ARG A 145 14.10 -6.90 -6.81
C ARG A 145 14.70 -5.86 -5.86
N ALA A 146 13.82 -5.12 -5.17
CA ALA A 146 14.25 -4.18 -4.16
C ALA A 146 14.90 -4.93 -2.99
N ASP A 147 15.99 -4.37 -2.46
CA ASP A 147 16.68 -4.91 -1.29
C ASP A 147 15.86 -4.68 -0.01
N GLU A 148 15.24 -3.51 0.10
CA GLU A 148 14.47 -3.05 1.25
C GLU A 148 13.10 -2.54 0.84
N PHE A 149 12.07 -2.84 1.63
CA PHE A 149 10.70 -2.33 1.45
C PHE A 149 10.21 -1.59 2.68
N TYR A 150 9.98 -0.28 2.55
CA TYR A 150 9.50 0.57 3.65
C TYR A 150 8.01 0.84 3.55
N ILE A 151 7.29 0.59 4.63
CA ILE A 151 5.90 1.03 4.83
C ILE A 151 5.90 2.13 5.88
N LEU A 152 5.62 3.37 5.44
CA LEU A 152 5.52 4.52 6.33
C LEU A 152 4.08 4.68 6.85
N THR A 153 3.93 4.75 8.17
CA THR A 153 2.66 4.86 8.89
C THR A 153 2.75 5.87 10.04
N ASP A 154 1.72 5.95 10.89
CA ASP A 154 1.54 6.86 12.01
C ASP A 154 2.05 6.33 13.37
N VAL A 155 2.76 5.20 13.36
CA VAL A 155 3.34 4.60 14.56
C VAL A 155 4.81 4.26 14.33
N PRO A 156 5.68 4.43 15.34
CA PRO A 156 7.12 4.21 15.19
C PRO A 156 7.50 2.73 15.11
N LYS A 157 6.63 1.82 15.59
CA LYS A 157 6.79 0.36 15.56
C LYS A 157 5.42 -0.32 15.41
N VAL A 158 5.45 -1.60 15.03
CA VAL A 158 4.33 -2.53 15.14
C VAL A 158 4.27 -3.06 16.57
N TYR A 159 3.08 -3.32 17.07
CA TYR A 159 2.85 -3.78 18.44
C TYR A 159 1.98 -5.05 18.42
N VAL A 160 2.28 -6.00 19.32
CA VAL A 160 1.32 -7.03 19.76
C VAL A 160 0.60 -6.55 21.00
N ASN A 161 -0.61 -7.05 21.25
CA ASN A 161 -1.49 -6.57 22.32
C ASN A 161 -1.69 -5.04 22.30
N PHE A 162 -1.79 -4.44 21.11
CA PHE A 162 -1.90 -2.99 20.96
C PHE A 162 -3.09 -2.44 21.74
N ARG A 163 -2.82 -1.46 22.63
CA ARG A 163 -3.74 -0.83 23.58
C ARG A 163 -4.41 -1.80 24.56
N LYS A 164 -3.75 -2.91 24.88
CA LYS A 164 -4.19 -3.91 25.87
C LYS A 164 -3.08 -4.15 26.91
N PRO A 165 -3.40 -4.75 28.07
CA PRO A 165 -2.37 -5.23 28.99
C PRO A 165 -1.37 -6.14 28.29
N GLY A 166 -0.08 -5.93 28.52
CA GLY A 166 0.98 -6.68 27.84
C GLY A 166 1.29 -6.19 26.41
N GLU A 167 0.94 -4.93 26.07
CA GLU A 167 1.40 -4.28 24.85
C GLU A 167 2.93 -4.37 24.74
N LYS A 168 3.40 -4.84 23.58
CA LYS A 168 4.83 -4.99 23.31
C LYS A 168 5.15 -4.49 21.92
N ALA A 169 6.08 -3.54 21.85
CA ALA A 169 6.64 -3.08 20.59
C ALA A 169 7.54 -4.17 19.99
N LEU A 170 7.47 -4.34 18.67
CA LEU A 170 8.26 -5.30 17.93
C LEU A 170 9.44 -4.59 17.26
N ASP A 171 10.67 -5.02 17.57
CA ASP A 171 11.88 -4.49 16.95
C ASP A 171 12.22 -5.25 15.67
N SER A 172 12.45 -6.55 15.82
CA SER A 172 12.71 -7.48 14.72
C SER A 172 11.78 -8.69 14.86
N VAL A 173 11.23 -9.12 13.74
CA VAL A 173 10.23 -10.18 13.67
C VAL A 173 10.60 -11.08 12.48
N THR A 174 10.67 -12.38 12.71
CA THR A 174 10.85 -13.35 11.64
C THR A 174 9.58 -13.49 10.80
N LEU A 175 9.70 -14.02 9.59
CA LEU A 175 8.57 -14.31 8.72
C LEU A 175 7.54 -15.21 9.43
N THR A 176 8.02 -16.21 10.18
CA THR A 176 7.18 -17.14 10.94
C THR A 176 6.43 -16.43 12.05
N GLU A 177 7.10 -15.65 12.90
CA GLU A 177 6.45 -14.90 13.98
C GLU A 177 5.42 -13.90 13.44
N ALA A 178 5.72 -13.23 12.32
CA ALA A 178 4.78 -12.30 11.70
C ALA A 178 3.50 -13.01 11.20
N GLN A 179 3.65 -14.23 10.67
CA GLN A 179 2.52 -15.08 10.27
C GLN A 179 1.71 -15.57 11.47
N GLU A 180 2.37 -15.98 12.55
CA GLU A 180 1.74 -16.39 13.80
C GLU A 180 0.93 -15.25 14.42
N TYR A 181 1.53 -14.06 14.57
CA TYR A 181 0.82 -12.88 15.10
C TYR A 181 -0.37 -12.46 14.24
N LEU A 182 -0.29 -12.62 12.91
CA LEU A 182 -1.46 -12.42 12.04
C LEU A 182 -2.55 -13.46 12.30
N ALA A 183 -2.19 -14.75 12.44
CA ALA A 183 -3.13 -15.82 12.70
C ALA A 183 -3.82 -15.68 14.06
N GLU A 184 -3.10 -15.17 15.06
CA GLU A 184 -3.61 -14.82 16.39
C GLU A 184 -4.51 -13.56 16.40
N GLY A 185 -4.57 -12.81 15.28
CA GLY A 185 -5.35 -11.57 15.21
C GLY A 185 -4.75 -10.43 16.03
N GLN A 186 -3.42 -10.40 16.22
CA GLN A 186 -2.72 -9.33 16.96
C GLN A 186 -2.85 -7.96 16.26
N PHE A 187 -3.06 -7.96 14.94
CA PHE A 187 -3.10 -6.76 14.11
C PHE A 187 -4.52 -6.45 13.64
N ALA A 188 -4.95 -5.20 13.78
CA ALA A 188 -6.30 -4.78 13.39
C ALA A 188 -6.52 -4.83 11.87
N GLU A 189 -7.61 -5.47 11.46
CA GLU A 189 -8.10 -5.43 10.09
C GLU A 189 -8.52 -4.01 9.71
N GLY A 190 -7.96 -3.48 8.62
CA GLY A 190 -8.19 -2.11 8.15
C GLY A 190 -7.07 -1.12 8.46
N SER A 191 -6.09 -1.47 9.30
CA SER A 191 -4.91 -0.63 9.55
C SER A 191 -3.60 -1.42 9.45
N MET A 192 -3.23 -2.16 10.49
CA MET A 192 -1.91 -2.79 10.60
C MET A 192 -1.85 -4.15 9.91
N ALA A 193 -2.93 -4.95 9.92
CA ALA A 193 -2.92 -6.28 9.32
C ALA A 193 -2.58 -6.27 7.81
N PRO A 194 -3.11 -5.36 6.97
CA PRO A 194 -2.70 -5.24 5.57
C PRO A 194 -1.21 -4.95 5.39
N LYS A 195 -0.61 -4.13 6.26
CA LYS A 195 0.82 -3.78 6.24
C LYS A 195 1.70 -4.98 6.53
N VAL A 196 1.35 -5.74 7.57
CA VAL A 196 2.08 -6.96 7.93
C VAL A 196 1.94 -8.02 6.83
N ARG A 197 0.75 -8.18 6.24
CA ARG A 197 0.55 -9.07 5.06
C ARG A 197 1.42 -8.65 3.87
N ALA A 198 1.52 -7.36 3.58
CA ALA A 198 2.38 -6.83 2.53
C ALA A 198 3.87 -7.09 2.82
N ALA A 199 4.30 -6.88 4.07
CA ALA A 199 5.66 -7.16 4.52
C ALA A 199 6.01 -8.65 4.37
N ILE A 200 5.15 -9.55 4.85
CA ILE A 200 5.29 -11.01 4.68
C ILE A 200 5.38 -11.37 3.21
N SER A 201 4.48 -10.84 2.37
CA SER A 201 4.49 -11.09 0.93
C SER A 201 5.81 -10.67 0.29
N PHE A 202 6.33 -9.49 0.64
CA PHE A 202 7.64 -9.04 0.15
C PHE A 202 8.77 -9.97 0.60
N VAL A 203 8.94 -10.15 1.92
CA VAL A 203 10.05 -10.91 2.51
C VAL A 203 10.07 -12.36 2.01
N GLN A 204 8.90 -12.99 1.90
CA GLN A 204 8.78 -14.36 1.40
C GLN A 204 9.27 -14.49 -0.05
N ASN A 205 8.99 -13.48 -0.90
CA ASN A 205 9.23 -13.54 -2.34
C ASN A 205 10.51 -12.81 -2.82
N SER A 206 11.11 -11.91 -2.04
CA SER A 206 12.35 -11.20 -2.40
C SER A 206 13.57 -11.71 -1.65
N GLY A 207 13.39 -12.21 -0.41
CA GLY A 207 14.50 -12.46 0.52
C GLY A 207 15.15 -11.18 1.09
N GLY A 208 14.66 -10.01 0.70
CA GLY A 208 15.01 -8.73 1.32
C GLY A 208 14.26 -8.52 2.63
N GLU A 209 14.39 -7.33 3.20
CA GLU A 209 13.77 -6.96 4.47
C GLU A 209 12.68 -5.90 4.30
N CYS A 210 11.63 -6.01 5.11
CA CYS A 210 10.58 -4.99 5.16
C CYS A 210 10.64 -4.23 6.49
N ILE A 211 10.53 -2.90 6.44
CA ILE A 211 10.51 -2.04 7.62
C ILE A 211 9.19 -1.29 7.69
N ILE A 212 8.48 -1.41 8.81
CA ILE A 212 7.26 -0.65 9.10
C ILE A 212 7.58 0.38 10.18
N THR A 213 7.45 1.67 9.87
CA THR A 213 7.80 2.77 10.79
C THR A 213 7.04 4.04 10.45
N GLU A 214 7.23 5.11 11.22
CA GLU A 214 6.78 6.45 10.84
C GLU A 214 7.86 7.22 10.07
N ALA A 215 7.43 8.13 9.19
CA ALA A 215 8.35 8.87 8.30
C ALA A 215 9.43 9.67 9.06
N GLY A 216 9.10 10.21 10.24
CA GLY A 216 10.02 10.97 11.08
C GLY A 216 11.14 10.15 11.70
N GLN A 217 11.05 8.82 11.68
CA GLN A 217 12.03 7.89 12.25
C GLN A 217 12.89 7.20 11.19
N LEU A 218 12.79 7.61 9.92
CA LEU A 218 13.66 7.08 8.88
C LEU A 218 15.14 7.30 9.25
N GLY A 219 15.92 6.21 9.24
CA GLY A 219 17.33 6.21 9.63
C GLY A 219 17.58 6.09 11.14
N ASN A 220 16.55 6.07 11.99
CA ASN A 220 16.73 5.81 13.42
C ASN A 220 16.83 4.28 13.67
N PRO A 221 17.98 3.76 14.14
CA PRO A 221 18.18 2.32 14.32
C PRO A 221 17.36 1.72 15.47
N THR A 222 16.83 2.56 16.36
CA THR A 222 15.99 2.14 17.50
C THR A 222 14.49 2.19 17.19
N CYS A 223 14.11 2.59 15.98
CA CYS A 223 12.74 2.66 15.51
C CYS A 223 12.50 1.75 14.30
N GLY A 224 11.23 1.56 13.98
CA GLY A 224 10.78 0.64 12.95
C GLY A 224 10.74 -0.81 13.43
N THR A 225 9.76 -1.54 12.91
CA THR A 225 9.72 -3.00 13.01
C THR A 225 10.29 -3.58 11.74
N ARG A 226 11.33 -4.39 11.88
CA ARG A 226 12.02 -5.07 10.78
C ARG A 226 11.50 -6.49 10.66
N ILE A 227 11.02 -6.85 9.47
CA ILE A 227 10.54 -8.19 9.14
C ILE A 227 11.52 -8.81 8.16
N THR A 228 12.08 -9.96 8.54
CA THR A 228 13.10 -10.70 7.77
C THR A 228 12.72 -12.18 7.65
N LYS A 229 13.39 -12.91 6.76
CA LYS A 229 13.22 -14.37 6.66
C LYS A 229 13.65 -15.08 7.94
#